data_AF-A0AAN8FK98-F1
#
_entry.id   AF-A0AAN8FK98-F1
#
_cell.length_a   1.000
_cell.length_b   1.000
_cell.length_c   1.000
_cell.angle_alpha   90.00
_cell.angle_beta   90.00
_cell.angle_gamma   90.00
#
_symmetry.space_group_name_H-M   'P 1'
#
loop_
_entity.id
_entity.type
_entity.pdbx_description
1 polymer ?
#
loop_
_entity_poly.entity_id
_entity_poly.type
_entity_poly.pdbx_seq_one_letter_code
_entity_poly.pdbx_strand_id
1 'polypeptide(L)'
;MHGGLNRLTRAMAENVEVELNQTVTSVEEGDSVVTVKTPTRLYTARQVIITAPPLVASLIQFSPPLRPEFAEFIETYRPTGRAHYFTMTFPSPFWRQRGKSGQIIHTNPQGPVVWLTTFDVGSPTMCGS
;
A
#
# COMPACT_ATOMS: atom_id res chain seq x y z
N MET A 1 7.23 -19.19 -6.34
CA MET A 1 7.55 -18.25 -5.24
C MET A 1 6.33 -18.17 -4.32
N HIS A 2 6.23 -18.99 -3.27
CA HIS A 2 4.97 -19.11 -2.53
C HIS A 2 4.83 -17.99 -1.48
N GLY A 3 3.99 -17.00 -1.76
CA GLY A 3 3.45 -16.07 -0.75
C GLY A 3 3.88 -14.61 -0.85
N GLY A 4 4.88 -14.25 -1.65
CA GLY A 4 5.27 -12.85 -1.92
C GLY A 4 5.36 -11.95 -0.67
N LEU A 5 5.02 -10.67 -0.82
CA LEU A 5 4.94 -9.71 0.28
C LEU A 5 3.88 -10.10 1.32
N ASN A 6 2.84 -10.85 0.93
CA ASN A 6 1.78 -11.28 1.83
C ASN A 6 2.28 -12.21 2.94
N ARG A 7 3.25 -13.09 2.64
CA ARG A 7 3.88 -13.94 3.65
C ARG A 7 4.60 -13.09 4.70
N LEU A 8 5.35 -12.08 4.26
CA LEU A 8 6.08 -11.19 5.16
C LEU A 8 5.11 -10.40 6.05
N THR A 9 4.06 -9.79 5.48
CA THR A 9 3.08 -9.03 6.27
C THR A 9 2.33 -9.90 7.26
N ARG A 10 1.99 -11.15 6.89
CA ARG A 10 1.39 -12.13 7.80
C ARG A 10 2.32 -12.50 8.96
N ALA A 11 3.58 -12.81 8.68
CA ALA A 11 4.54 -13.15 9.73
C ALA A 11 4.77 -11.99 10.71
N MET A 12 4.74 -10.74 10.24
CA MET A 12 4.77 -9.58 11.13
C MET A 12 3.49 -9.47 11.99
N ALA A 13 2.33 -9.71 11.39
CA ALA A 13 1.04 -9.66 12.09
C ALA A 13 0.87 -10.74 13.17
N GLU A 14 1.56 -11.89 13.07
CA GLU A 14 1.49 -12.98 14.06
C GLU A 14 1.96 -12.57 15.47
N ASN A 15 2.78 -11.52 15.57
CA ASN A 15 3.37 -11.08 16.83
C ASN A 15 2.76 -9.78 17.38
N VAL A 16 1.65 -9.32 16.80
CA VAL A 16 0.94 -8.11 17.22
C VAL A 16 -0.56 -8.31 17.20
N GLU A 17 -1.27 -7.62 18.08
CA GLU A 17 -2.74 -7.63 18.06
C GLU A 17 -3.23 -6.79 16.87
N VAL A 18 -3.99 -7.43 15.98
CA VAL A 18 -4.52 -6.78 14.76
C VAL A 18 -6.04 -6.87 14.74
N GLU A 19 -6.69 -5.72 14.70
CA GLU A 19 -8.14 -5.63 14.51
C GLU A 19 -8.47 -5.10 13.11
N LEU A 20 -9.13 -5.94 12.31
CA LEU A 20 -9.55 -5.59 10.95
C LEU A 20 -10.97 -5.02 10.93
N ASN A 21 -11.33 -4.33 9.85
CA ASN A 21 -12.64 -3.67 9.66
C ASN A 21 -12.93 -2.56 10.68
N GLN A 22 -11.87 -1.94 11.20
CA GLN A 22 -11.93 -0.86 12.19
C GLN A 22 -11.45 0.45 11.56
N THR A 23 -12.30 1.05 10.73
CA THR A 23 -12.01 2.34 10.10
C THR A 23 -11.98 3.43 11.17
N VAL A 24 -10.82 4.03 11.40
CA VAL A 24 -10.68 5.14 12.34
C VAL A 24 -11.37 6.38 11.79
N THR A 25 -12.24 7.00 12.58
CA THR A 25 -12.99 8.22 12.24
C THR A 25 -12.51 9.44 13.00
N SER A 26 -12.07 9.28 14.24
CA SER A 26 -11.47 10.38 15.01
C SER A 26 -10.37 9.91 15.96
N VAL A 27 -9.47 10.84 16.27
CA VAL A 27 -8.40 10.72 17.24
C VAL A 27 -8.46 11.94 18.15
N GLU A 28 -8.65 11.71 19.44
CA GLU A 28 -8.85 12.73 20.47
C GLU A 28 -7.74 12.60 21.52
N GLU A 29 -6.85 13.59 21.58
CA GLU A 29 -5.83 13.69 22.60
C GLU A 29 -6.45 14.23 23.90
N GLY A 30 -6.33 13.47 24.98
CA GLY A 30 -6.67 13.92 26.32
C GLY A 30 -5.43 14.04 27.19
N ASP A 31 -5.61 14.45 28.45
CA ASP A 31 -4.51 14.80 29.36
C ASP A 31 -3.51 13.65 29.63
N SER A 32 -3.96 12.39 29.53
CA SER A 32 -3.14 11.21 29.87
C SER A 32 -3.14 10.12 28.80
N VAL A 33 -4.16 10.09 27.95
CA VAL A 33 -4.36 9.08 26.91
C VAL A 33 -4.96 9.72 25.67
N VAL A 34 -4.69 9.10 24.53
CA VAL A 34 -5.35 9.36 23.26
C VAL A 34 -6.50 8.37 23.09
N THR A 35 -7.67 8.87 22.71
CA THR A 35 -8.84 8.08 22.36
C THR A 35 -8.95 7.97 20.85
N VAL A 36 -9.01 6.74 20.33
CA VAL A 36 -9.22 6.46 18.90
C VAL A 36 -10.62 5.90 18.71
N LYS A 37 -11.39 6.52 17.84
CA LYS A 37 -12.78 6.13 17.57
C LYS A 37 -12.91 5.48 16.20
N THR A 38 -13.73 4.45 16.18
CA THR A 38 -14.24 3.79 14.98
C THR A 38 -15.77 3.78 15.04
N PRO A 39 -16.48 3.34 13.98
CA PRO A 39 -17.93 3.20 14.02
C PRO A 39 -18.43 2.22 15.07
N THR A 40 -17.63 1.23 15.47
CA THR A 40 -18.07 0.13 16.34
C THR A 40 -17.35 0.06 17.68
N ARG A 41 -16.24 0.79 17.86
CA ARG A 41 -15.38 0.67 19.05
C ARG A 41 -14.63 1.96 19.38
N LEU A 42 -14.30 2.10 20.66
CA LEU A 42 -13.36 3.07 21.20
C LEU A 42 -12.12 2.35 21.71
N TYR A 43 -10.95 2.90 21.39
CA TYR A 43 -9.65 2.45 21.89
C TYR A 43 -8.99 3.58 22.66
N THR A 44 -8.23 3.24 23.69
CA THR A 44 -7.41 4.21 24.43
C THR A 44 -5.97 3.74 24.46
N ALA A 45 -5.04 4.67 24.28
CA ALA A 45 -3.62 4.37 24.30
C ALA A 45 -2.84 5.59 24.81
N ARG A 46 -1.61 5.37 25.31
CA ARG A 46 -0.73 6.48 25.70
C ARG A 46 -0.17 7.23 24.50
N GLN A 47 -0.05 6.56 23.37
CA GLN A 47 0.48 7.11 22.12
C GLN A 47 -0.21 6.43 20.94
N VAL A 48 -0.36 7.17 19.83
CA VAL A 48 -0.93 6.67 18.58
C VAL A 48 0.01 7.02 17.44
N ILE A 49 0.27 6.04 16.57
CA ILE A 49 1.05 6.23 15.34
C ILE A 49 0.13 6.03 14.15
N ILE A 50 -0.01 7.05 13.31
CA ILE A 50 -0.80 6.97 12.08
C ILE A 50 0.14 6.60 10.93
N THR A 51 -0.03 5.39 10.40
CA THR A 51 0.76 4.87 9.26
C THR A 51 -0.04 4.85 7.97
N ALA A 52 -1.18 5.56 7.92
CA ALA A 52 -2.02 5.66 6.75
C ALA A 52 -1.43 6.67 5.74
N PRO A 53 -1.62 6.47 4.41
CA PRO A 53 -1.27 7.48 3.42
C PRO A 53 -1.94 8.84 3.72
N PRO A 54 -1.34 9.98 3.31
CA PRO A 54 -1.86 11.31 3.64
C PRO A 54 -3.34 11.51 3.25
N LEU A 55 -3.74 11.01 2.08
CA LEU A 55 -5.13 11.06 1.60
C LEU A 55 -6.12 10.29 2.49
N VAL A 56 -5.65 9.22 3.15
CA VAL A 56 -6.48 8.46 4.10
C VAL A 56 -6.48 9.15 5.46
N ALA A 57 -5.32 9.66 5.88
CA ALA A 57 -5.20 10.41 7.13
C ALA A 57 -6.07 11.69 7.14
N SER A 58 -6.25 12.36 5.99
CA SER A 58 -7.12 13.54 5.87
C SER A 58 -8.61 13.24 6.09
N LEU A 59 -9.02 11.96 6.14
CA LEU A 59 -10.39 11.56 6.45
C LEU A 59 -10.65 11.40 7.96
N ILE A 60 -9.60 11.48 8.78
CA ILE A 60 -9.67 11.33 10.23
C ILE A 60 -9.82 12.71 10.87
N GLN A 61 -10.77 12.85 11.79
CA GLN A 61 -10.89 14.07 12.59
C GLN A 61 -9.91 14.03 13.77
N PHE A 62 -9.08 15.07 13.90
CA PHE A 62 -8.15 15.22 15.01
C PHE A 62 -8.62 16.29 15.99
N SER A 63 -8.57 15.99 17.29
CA SER A 63 -8.82 16.93 18.37
C SER A 63 -7.71 16.82 19.43
N PRO A 64 -6.91 17.86 19.70
CA PRO A 64 -6.91 19.14 18.99
C PRO A 64 -6.54 18.97 17.51
N PRO A 65 -6.82 19.98 16.67
CA PRO A 65 -6.40 19.94 15.28
C PRO A 65 -4.90 19.67 15.14
N LEU A 66 -4.51 18.98 14.08
CA LEU A 66 -3.09 18.79 13.76
C LEU A 66 -2.38 20.13 13.64
N ARG A 67 -1.07 20.11 13.88
CA ARG A 67 -0.22 21.29 13.64
C ARG A 67 -0.44 21.79 12.20
N PRO A 68 -0.54 23.12 11.97
CA PRO A 68 -0.95 23.66 10.67
C PRO A 68 -0.18 23.10 9.46
N GLU A 69 1.13 22.92 9.60
CA GLU A 69 2.00 22.33 8.57
C GLU A 69 1.58 20.92 8.13
N PHE A 70 1.10 20.09 9.07
CA PHE A 70 0.61 18.75 8.76
C PHE A 70 -0.80 18.77 8.21
N ALA A 71 -1.67 19.62 8.75
CA ALA A 71 -3.03 19.79 8.26
C ALA A 71 -3.03 20.23 6.79
N GLU A 72 -2.24 21.26 6.46
CA GLU A 72 -2.09 21.75 5.08
C GLU A 72 -1.52 20.66 4.16
N PHE A 73 -0.50 19.92 4.61
CA PHE A 73 0.10 18.85 3.81
C PHE A 73 -0.92 17.77 3.47
N ILE A 74 -1.66 17.24 4.44
CA ILE A 74 -2.62 16.16 4.17
C ILE A 74 -3.83 16.66 3.36
N GLU A 75 -4.26 17.90 3.57
CA GLU A 75 -5.38 18.50 2.83
C GLU A 75 -5.03 18.77 1.37
N THR A 76 -3.80 19.17 1.07
CA THR A 76 -3.35 19.51 -0.29
C THR A 76 -2.74 18.34 -1.04
N TYR A 77 -2.46 17.22 -0.36
CA TYR A 77 -1.89 16.03 -0.99
C TYR A 77 -2.85 15.43 -2.04
N ARG A 78 -2.52 15.63 -3.32
CA ARG A 78 -3.28 15.13 -4.47
C ARG A 78 -2.35 14.39 -5.43
N PRO A 79 -2.04 13.10 -5.15
CA PRO A 79 -1.17 12.33 -6.03
C PRO A 79 -1.82 12.18 -7.40
N THR A 80 -1.06 12.46 -8.45
CA THR A 80 -1.49 12.30 -9.83
C THR A 80 -0.90 11.02 -10.43
N GLY A 81 -1.58 10.47 -11.43
CA GLY A 81 -1.20 9.23 -12.09
C GLY A 81 -2.14 8.08 -11.74
N ARG A 82 -2.50 7.31 -12.77
CA ARG A 82 -3.30 6.10 -12.63
C ARG A 82 -2.41 4.93 -13.02
N ALA A 83 -2.19 4.01 -12.09
CA ALA A 83 -1.48 2.77 -12.36
C ALA A 83 -2.51 1.66 -12.58
N HIS A 84 -2.28 0.85 -13.60
CA HIS A 84 -3.07 -0.34 -13.89
C HIS A 84 -2.16 -1.57 -13.77
N TYR A 85 -2.55 -2.51 -12.91
CA TYR A 85 -1.84 -3.77 -12.73
C TYR A 85 -2.65 -4.90 -13.35
N PHE A 86 -2.01 -5.68 -14.20
CA PHE A 86 -2.62 -6.87 -14.78
C PHE A 86 -1.56 -7.99 -14.86
N THR A 87 -2.04 -9.23 -14.83
CA THR A 87 -1.19 -10.41 -14.99
C THR A 87 -1.68 -11.18 -16.21
N MET A 88 -0.76 -11.53 -17.10
CA MET A 88 -1.04 -12.39 -18.25
C MET A 88 -0.38 -13.74 -18.02
N THR A 89 -1.17 -14.80 -18.07
CA THR A 89 -0.68 -16.18 -17.92
C THR A 89 -0.67 -16.85 -19.28
N PHE A 90 0.43 -17.53 -19.58
CA PHE A 90 0.61 -18.28 -20.82
C PHE A 90 0.94 -19.74 -20.49
N PRO A 91 0.65 -20.71 -21.39
CA PRO A 91 1.00 -22.12 -21.16
C PRO A 91 2.51 -22.36 -20.98
N SER A 92 3.35 -21.51 -21.57
CA SER A 92 4.81 -21.57 -21.41
C SER A 92 5.44 -20.17 -21.47
N PRO A 93 6.58 -19.94 -20.78
CA PRO A 93 7.30 -18.67 -20.84
C PRO A 93 8.17 -18.60 -22.10
N PHE A 94 7.55 -18.56 -23.27
CA PHE A 94 8.22 -18.68 -24.58
C PHE A 94 9.32 -17.62 -24.83
N TRP A 95 9.26 -16.47 -24.15
CA TRP A 95 10.30 -15.44 -24.20
C TRP A 95 11.64 -15.93 -23.63
N ARG A 96 11.63 -16.81 -22.63
CA ARG A 96 12.87 -17.37 -22.03
C ARG A 96 13.67 -18.18 -23.04
N GLN A 97 12.99 -18.97 -23.88
CA GLN A 97 13.63 -19.76 -24.96
C GLN A 97 14.31 -18.89 -26.01
N ARG A 98 13.93 -17.61 -26.11
CA ARG A 98 14.53 -16.61 -27.01
C ARG A 98 15.58 -15.74 -26.32
N GLY A 99 16.06 -16.15 -25.13
CA GLY A 99 17.03 -15.39 -24.33
C GLY A 99 16.51 -14.06 -23.79
N LYS A 100 15.18 -13.90 -23.63
CA LYS A 100 14.56 -12.68 -23.10
C LYS A 100 14.06 -12.91 -21.67
N SER A 101 14.16 -11.87 -20.83
CA SER A 101 13.77 -11.91 -19.41
C SER A 101 12.27 -11.73 -19.16
N GLY A 102 11.49 -11.33 -20.17
CA GLY A 102 10.09 -10.92 -20.00
C GLY A 102 9.92 -9.47 -19.49
N GLN A 103 11.02 -8.74 -19.30
CA GLN A 103 10.97 -7.32 -19.01
C GLN A 103 10.79 -6.50 -20.28
N ILE A 104 9.79 -5.61 -20.25
CA ILE A 104 9.56 -4.58 -21.26
C ILE A 104 9.51 -3.25 -20.53
N ILE A 105 10.20 -2.24 -21.03
CA ILE A 105 10.00 -0.84 -20.66
C ILE A 105 9.56 -0.14 -21.94
N HIS A 106 8.38 0.46 -21.89
CA HIS A 106 7.81 1.18 -23.02
C HIS A 106 7.25 2.52 -22.56
N THR A 107 7.54 3.58 -23.31
CA THR A 107 7.03 4.92 -23.05
C THR A 107 6.56 5.57 -24.34
N ASN A 108 5.34 6.10 -24.36
CA ASN A 108 4.80 6.84 -25.50
C ASN A 108 3.87 7.98 -25.02
N PRO A 109 4.34 9.23 -25.00
CA PRO A 109 3.55 10.37 -24.51
C PRO A 109 2.25 10.63 -25.28
N GLN A 110 2.16 10.22 -26.54
CA GLN A 110 1.00 10.41 -27.40
C GLN A 110 0.12 9.14 -27.51
N GLY A 111 0.55 8.03 -26.89
CA GLY A 111 -0.14 6.75 -26.96
C GLY A 111 -1.19 6.57 -25.88
N PRO A 112 -2.08 5.57 -26.02
CA PRO A 112 -3.05 5.22 -24.98
C PRO A 112 -2.39 4.66 -23.71
N VAL A 113 -1.12 4.23 -23.81
CA VAL A 113 -0.29 3.75 -22.70
C VAL A 113 0.98 4.59 -22.65
N VAL A 114 1.00 5.57 -21.74
CA VAL A 114 2.12 6.51 -21.59
C VAL A 114 3.37 5.83 -21.06
N TRP A 115 3.21 4.89 -20.12
CA TRP A 115 4.27 4.08 -19.54
C TRP A 115 3.75 2.66 -19.35
N LEU A 116 4.49 1.66 -19.83
CA LEU A 116 4.32 0.26 -19.48
C LEU A 116 5.63 -0.34 -18.97
N THR A 117 5.53 -1.09 -17.87
CA THR A 117 6.60 -1.99 -17.45
C THR A 117 6.03 -3.38 -17.21
N THR A 118 6.64 -4.39 -17.82
CA THR A 118 6.29 -5.79 -17.58
C THR A 118 7.43 -6.49 -16.89
N PHE A 119 7.12 -7.55 -16.14
CA PHE A 119 8.09 -8.43 -15.52
C PHE A 119 7.59 -9.88 -15.65
N ASP A 120 8.51 -10.82 -15.87
CA ASP A 120 8.23 -12.24 -15.71
C ASP A 120 8.15 -12.57 -14.22
N VAL A 121 6.93 -12.84 -13.74
CA VAL A 121 6.66 -13.22 -12.34
C VAL A 121 6.53 -14.74 -12.17
N GLY A 122 6.79 -15.51 -13.22
CA GLY A 122 6.77 -16.97 -13.18
C GLY A 122 7.94 -17.53 -12.37
N SER A 123 7.79 -18.75 -11.86
CA SER A 123 8.87 -19.42 -11.12
C SER A 123 10.17 -19.43 -11.92
N PRO A 124 11.33 -19.22 -11.27
CA PRO A 124 12.62 -19.34 -11.94
C PRO A 124 12.75 -20.73 -12.55
N THR A 125 13.16 -20.79 -13.81
CA THR A 125 13.77 -22.01 -14.35
C THR A 125 15.14 -22.10 -13.69
N MET A 126 15.29 -22.98 -12.70
CA MET A 126 16.60 -23.30 -12.15
C MET A 126 17.52 -23.62 -13.33
N CYS A 127 18.69 -22.98 -13.42
CA CYS A 127 19.72 -23.45 -14.33
C CYS A 127 19.99 -24.92 -13.97
N GLY A 128 19.72 -25.83 -14.90
CA GLY A 128 20.13 -27.22 -14.75
C GLY A 128 21.64 -27.25 -14.59
N SER A 129 22.10 -27.88 -13.51
CA SER A 129 23.47 -28.38 -13.35
C SER A 129 23.79 -29.41 -14.43
#